data_AF-A0A9E0TNC5-F1
#
_entry.id   AF-A0A9E0TNC5-F1
#
_cell.length_a   1.000
_cell.length_b   1.000
_cell.length_c   1.000
_cell.angle_alpha   90.00
_cell.angle_beta   90.00
_cell.angle_gamma   90.00
#
_symmetry.space_group_name_H-M   'P 1'
#
loop_
_entity.id
_entity.type
_entity.pdbx_description
1 polymer ?
#
loop_
_entity_poly.entity_id
_entity_poly.type
_entity_poly.pdbx_seq_one_letter_code
_entity_poly.pdbx_strand_id
1 'polypeptide(L)'
;MRALVLFLLLAVSAHAALLERDLGLGLVYYRVHQLPADLPPEAAPAGAVKKPRAVVLDLRYSTANAAGVFALDTWLKAHAGAASPVILLLNRATPRAVTRMLAARDSATGLVAIGTPSPDFDPDIQLPAAPEAERAAYDALEHGTAIDALLNDAPEKIRHDEAELAESRRSPAPVSDDSDDYAPPAPEPAPAAPRLIDRPLQRAVQLHRALLALRKIPAA
;
A
#
# COMPACT_ATOMS: atom_id res chain seq x y z
N MET A 1 25.88 60.30 2.54
CA MET A 1 25.35 59.13 1.80
C MET A 1 25.82 57.85 2.48
N ARG A 2 24.95 57.12 3.17
CA ARG A 2 25.23 55.77 3.69
C ARG A 2 24.10 54.88 3.22
N ALA A 3 24.38 54.05 2.22
CA ALA A 3 23.42 53.14 1.63
C ALA A 3 23.25 51.91 2.53
N LEU A 4 21.98 51.65 2.84
CA LEU A 4 21.42 50.49 3.52
C LEU A 4 21.57 49.27 2.60
N VAL A 5 22.15 48.16 3.08
CA VAL A 5 22.09 46.87 2.39
C VAL A 5 21.20 45.95 3.22
N LEU A 6 19.96 45.79 2.75
CA LEU A 6 18.97 44.87 3.29
C LEU A 6 19.17 43.51 2.59
N PHE A 7 19.70 42.52 3.30
CA PHE A 7 19.85 41.17 2.78
C PHE A 7 18.53 40.41 2.97
N LEU A 8 17.75 40.29 1.90
CA LEU A 8 16.52 39.51 1.86
C LEU A 8 16.88 38.03 1.65
N LEU A 9 16.92 37.24 2.72
CA LEU A 9 17.05 35.78 2.66
C LEU A 9 15.70 35.19 2.20
N LEU A 10 15.59 34.86 0.90
CA LEU A 10 14.54 33.97 0.41
C LEU A 10 14.84 32.55 0.88
N ALA A 11 14.14 32.09 1.91
CA ALA A 11 14.06 30.67 2.24
C ALA A 11 13.17 29.98 1.18
N VAL A 12 13.80 29.26 0.25
CA VAL A 12 13.09 28.37 -0.68
C VAL A 12 12.69 27.13 0.13
N SER A 13 11.45 27.11 0.64
CA SER A 13 10.87 25.90 1.23
C SER A 13 10.50 24.93 0.12
N ALA A 14 11.39 23.99 -0.18
CA ALA A 14 11.07 22.82 -0.99
C ALA A 14 10.00 22.01 -0.26
N HIS A 15 8.74 22.22 -0.62
CA HIS A 15 7.67 21.32 -0.21
C HIS A 15 7.76 20.09 -1.11
N ALA A 16 8.08 18.93 -0.53
CA ALA A 16 7.86 17.66 -1.22
C ALA A 16 6.37 17.59 -1.57
N ALA A 17 6.05 17.33 -2.83
CA ALA A 17 4.67 17.21 -3.26
C ALA A 17 4.05 15.97 -2.60
N LEU A 18 2.87 16.13 -2.00
CA LEU A 18 2.06 15.04 -1.48
C LEU A 18 1.90 13.96 -2.55
N LEU A 19 2.35 12.73 -2.26
CA LEU A 19 2.20 11.61 -3.17
C LEU A 19 0.76 11.06 -3.09
N GLU A 20 -0.09 11.55 -4.00
CA GLU A 20 -1.46 11.08 -4.21
C GLU A 20 -1.52 10.07 -5.38
N ARG A 21 -2.30 9.00 -5.20
CA ARG A 21 -2.63 8.05 -6.27
C ARG A 21 -4.09 7.64 -6.23
N ASP A 22 -4.71 7.50 -7.41
CA ASP A 22 -6.02 6.87 -7.54
C ASP A 22 -5.87 5.34 -7.53
N LEU A 23 -6.62 4.67 -6.65
CA LEU A 23 -6.68 3.21 -6.57
C LEU A 23 -7.95 2.64 -7.24
N GLY A 24 -8.72 3.50 -7.91
CA GLY A 24 -9.96 3.18 -8.58
C GLY A 24 -11.16 3.09 -7.64
N LEU A 25 -12.36 3.12 -8.24
CA LEU A 25 -13.64 2.98 -7.52
C LEU A 25 -13.83 3.99 -6.38
N GLY A 26 -13.23 5.18 -6.50
CA GLY A 26 -13.33 6.24 -5.50
C GLY A 26 -12.39 6.09 -4.30
N LEU A 27 -11.44 5.14 -4.33
CA LEU A 27 -10.40 5.01 -3.30
C LEU A 27 -9.15 5.80 -3.67
N VAL A 28 -8.64 6.60 -2.73
CA VAL A 28 -7.39 7.36 -2.90
C VAL A 28 -6.33 6.80 -1.99
N TYR A 29 -5.10 6.85 -2.45
CA TYR A 29 -3.92 6.63 -1.64
C TYR A 29 -3.17 7.94 -1.43
N TYR A 30 -2.78 8.19 -0.17
CA TYR A 30 -1.84 9.24 0.19
C TYR A 30 -0.69 8.63 0.98
N ARG A 31 0.54 8.99 0.60
CA ARG A 31 1.74 8.69 1.39
C ARG A 31 2.14 9.88 2.23
N VAL A 32 2.40 9.59 3.51
CA VAL A 32 2.87 10.58 4.48
C VAL A 32 4.33 10.28 4.82
N HIS A 33 5.24 11.16 4.43
CA HIS A 33 6.64 11.11 4.85
C HIS A 33 6.84 11.90 6.15
N GLN A 34 6.15 13.03 6.28
CA GLN A 34 6.25 13.93 7.42
C GLN A 34 4.89 14.51 7.83
N LEU A 35 4.53 14.29 9.09
CA LEU A 35 3.37 14.94 9.71
C LEU A 35 3.75 16.33 10.25
N PRO A 36 2.92 17.37 10.04
CA PRO A 36 1.63 17.36 9.34
C PRO A 36 1.70 17.71 7.83
N ALA A 37 2.90 17.92 7.29
CA ALA A 37 3.10 18.51 5.96
C ALA A 37 2.41 17.71 4.83
N ASP A 38 2.39 16.38 4.97
CA ASP A 38 1.83 15.49 3.95
C ASP A 38 0.41 14.99 4.30
N LEU A 39 -0.28 15.64 5.23
CA LEU A 39 -1.69 15.31 5.45
C LEU A 39 -2.52 15.73 4.22
N PRO A 40 -3.49 14.91 3.79
CA PRO A 40 -4.36 15.28 2.68
C PRO A 40 -5.05 16.61 2.97
N PRO A 41 -5.11 17.52 2.00
CA PRO A 41 -5.78 18.79 2.19
C PRO A 41 -7.25 18.54 2.54
N GLU A 42 -7.84 19.39 3.37
CA GLU A 42 -9.29 19.41 3.60
C GLU A 42 -10.00 19.80 2.30
N ALA A 43 -10.23 18.84 1.40
CA ALA A 43 -10.70 19.16 0.05
C ALA A 43 -12.22 19.38 0.03
N ALA A 44 -12.63 20.62 -0.25
CA ALA A 44 -13.19 20.98 -1.57
C ALA A 44 -13.23 22.52 -1.71
N PRO A 45 -12.98 23.09 -2.89
CA PRO A 45 -13.21 24.52 -3.12
C PRO A 45 -14.65 24.89 -2.77
N ALA A 46 -14.84 26.09 -2.20
CA ALA A 46 -16.14 26.58 -1.78
C ALA A 46 -17.19 26.42 -2.91
N GLY A 47 -18.20 25.57 -2.66
CA GLY A 47 -19.30 25.32 -3.60
C GLY A 47 -19.34 23.93 -4.25
N ALA A 48 -18.31 23.09 -4.10
CA ALA A 48 -18.41 21.70 -4.57
C ALA A 48 -19.10 20.80 -3.53
N VAL A 49 -19.98 19.91 -4.00
CA VAL A 49 -20.60 18.88 -3.16
C VAL A 49 -19.50 17.94 -2.66
N LYS A 50 -19.22 17.95 -1.35
CA LYS A 50 -18.31 17.00 -0.70
C LYS A 50 -18.90 15.59 -0.83
N LYS A 51 -18.49 14.85 -1.85
CA LYS A 51 -18.77 13.41 -1.92
C LYS A 51 -17.90 12.70 -0.86
N PRO A 52 -18.47 11.81 -0.03
CA PRO A 52 -17.69 10.93 0.83
C PRO A 52 -16.69 10.13 -0.03
N ARG A 53 -15.40 10.18 0.31
CA ARG A 53 -14.34 9.46 -0.42
C ARG A 53 -13.59 8.59 0.57
N ALA A 54 -13.43 7.31 0.23
CA ALA A 54 -12.59 6.40 1.01
C ALA A 54 -11.11 6.74 0.78
N VAL A 55 -10.30 6.64 1.82
CA VAL A 55 -8.88 7.01 1.77
C VAL A 55 -8.02 5.91 2.38
N VAL A 56 -6.91 5.58 1.72
CA VAL A 56 -5.77 4.89 2.30
C VAL A 56 -4.73 5.94 2.68
N LEU A 57 -4.39 6.01 3.96
CA LEU A 57 -3.34 6.87 4.48
C LEU A 57 -2.15 6.01 4.92
N ASP A 58 -1.06 6.10 4.18
CA ASP A 58 0.15 5.33 4.44
C ASP A 58 1.08 6.09 5.38
N LEU A 59 1.14 5.61 6.63
CA LEU A 59 1.95 6.18 7.70
C LEU A 59 3.20 5.33 7.99
N ARG A 60 3.47 4.31 7.15
CA ARG A 60 4.69 3.50 7.26
C ARG A 60 5.90 4.39 7.02
N TYR A 61 6.91 4.22 7.87
CA TYR A 61 8.17 5.00 7.82
C TYR A 61 8.02 6.53 7.92
N SER A 62 6.84 7.03 8.28
CA SER A 62 6.60 8.47 8.46
C SER A 62 7.39 9.04 9.65
N THR A 63 7.57 10.35 9.66
CA THR A 63 8.10 11.11 10.79
C THR A 63 7.01 12.00 11.38
N ALA A 64 7.06 12.22 12.70
CA ALA A 64 6.07 13.05 13.39
C ALA A 64 6.68 13.78 14.59
N ASN A 65 6.30 15.03 14.77
CA ASN A 65 6.44 15.77 16.01
C ASN A 65 5.08 15.87 16.73
N ALA A 66 5.03 16.48 17.92
CA ALA A 66 3.79 16.60 18.69
C ALA A 66 2.66 17.32 17.93
N ALA A 67 2.99 18.38 17.19
CA ALA A 67 2.01 19.11 16.37
C ALA A 67 1.48 18.24 15.23
N GLY A 68 2.34 17.43 14.59
CA GLY A 68 1.97 16.47 13.56
C GLY A 68 1.04 15.38 14.07
N VAL A 69 1.28 14.85 15.28
CA VAL A 69 0.39 13.86 15.91
C VAL A 69 -0.99 14.47 16.20
N PHE A 70 -1.02 15.70 16.74
CA PHE A 70 -2.28 16.41 17.00
C PHE A 70 -3.06 16.72 15.72
N ALA A 71 -2.37 17.16 14.67
CA ALA A 71 -2.97 17.42 13.37
C ALA A 71 -3.53 16.13 12.75
N LEU A 72 -2.81 15.01 12.83
CA LEU A 72 -3.31 13.71 12.38
C LEU A 72 -4.58 13.30 13.15
N ASP A 73 -4.57 13.39 14.48
CA ASP A 73 -5.72 13.03 15.31
C ASP A 73 -6.97 13.85 14.94
N THR A 74 -6.77 15.16 14.71
CA THR A 74 -7.82 16.10 14.27
C THR A 74 -8.33 15.74 12.88
N TRP A 75 -7.42 15.47 11.94
CA TRP A 75 -7.75 15.09 10.58
C TRP A 75 -8.56 13.79 10.56
N LEU A 76 -8.15 12.77 11.32
CA LEU A 76 -8.87 11.49 11.41
C LEU A 76 -10.29 11.68 11.95
N LYS A 77 -10.48 12.54 12.97
CA LYS A 77 -11.82 12.85 13.51
C LYS A 77 -12.73 13.53 12.49
N ALA A 78 -12.17 14.32 11.57
CA ALA A 78 -12.95 15.03 10.55
C ALA A 78 -13.27 14.17 9.32
N HIS A 79 -12.46 13.15 9.02
CA HIS A 79 -12.53 12.41 7.75
C HIS A 79 -13.00 10.97 7.88
N ALA A 80 -12.70 10.29 8.99
CA ALA A 80 -13.12 8.91 9.21
C ALA A 80 -14.62 8.86 9.54
N GLY A 81 -15.38 8.17 8.72
CA GLY A 81 -16.82 7.99 8.93
C GLY A 81 -17.36 6.75 8.23
N ALA A 82 -18.60 6.38 8.56
CA ALA A 82 -19.23 5.16 8.04
C ALA A 82 -19.30 5.10 6.51
N ALA A 83 -19.46 6.25 5.84
CA ALA A 83 -19.52 6.35 4.38
C ALA A 83 -18.19 6.76 3.72
N SER A 84 -17.18 7.13 4.51
CA SER A 84 -15.87 7.59 4.05
C SER A 84 -14.78 6.97 4.93
N PRO A 85 -14.52 5.66 4.79
CA PRO A 85 -13.57 4.99 5.64
C PRO A 85 -12.14 5.50 5.36
N VAL A 86 -11.38 5.67 6.43
CA VAL A 86 -9.94 5.90 6.41
C VAL A 86 -9.25 4.59 6.79
N ILE A 87 -8.46 4.06 5.88
CA ILE A 87 -7.66 2.85 6.06
C ILE A 87 -6.21 3.28 6.29
N LEU A 88 -5.67 2.99 7.46
CA LEU A 88 -4.29 3.34 7.83
C LEU A 88 -3.35 2.18 7.51
N LEU A 89 -2.23 2.46 6.84
CA LEU A 89 -1.13 1.50 6.73
C LEU A 89 -0.05 1.84 7.75
N LEU A 90 0.31 0.85 8.57
CA LEU A 90 1.20 1.02 9.71
C LEU A 90 2.26 -0.07 9.74
N ASN A 91 3.42 0.26 10.29
CA ASN A 91 4.47 -0.72 10.55
C ASN A 91 5.23 -0.40 11.83
N ARG A 92 6.25 -1.21 12.12
CA ARG A 92 7.12 -1.01 13.29
C ARG A 92 7.93 0.29 13.25
N ALA A 93 8.08 0.90 12.09
CA ALA A 93 8.78 2.18 11.92
C ALA A 93 7.85 3.38 12.06
N THR A 94 6.52 3.19 12.10
CA THR A 94 5.58 4.28 12.38
C THR A 94 5.89 4.90 13.75
N PRO A 95 5.91 6.25 13.90
CA PRO A 95 6.29 6.89 15.15
C PRO A 95 5.44 6.41 16.34
N ARG A 96 6.07 6.04 17.45
CA ARG A 96 5.37 5.53 18.64
C ARG A 96 4.31 6.50 19.20
N ALA A 97 4.52 7.80 19.03
CA ALA A 97 3.54 8.81 19.43
C ALA A 97 2.24 8.72 18.61
N VAL A 98 2.34 8.37 17.32
CA VAL A 98 1.18 8.12 16.45
C VAL A 98 0.48 6.82 16.87
N THR A 99 1.21 5.73 17.04
CA THR A 99 0.58 4.44 17.39
C THR A 99 -0.06 4.46 18.78
N ARG A 100 0.52 5.15 19.77
CA ARG A 100 -0.12 5.37 21.07
C ARG A 100 -1.36 6.23 20.99
N MET A 101 -1.34 7.28 20.17
CA MET A 101 -2.53 8.09 19.91
C MET A 101 -3.64 7.22 19.31
N LEU A 102 -3.33 6.35 18.36
CA LEU A 102 -4.30 5.41 17.78
C LEU A 102 -4.81 4.39 18.81
N ALA A 103 -3.93 3.82 19.65
CA ALA A 103 -4.29 2.86 20.70
C ALA A 103 -5.21 3.47 21.77
N ALA A 104 -5.06 4.77 22.05
CA ALA A 104 -5.85 5.48 23.05
C ALA A 104 -7.24 5.91 22.53
N ARG A 105 -7.54 5.71 21.24
CA ARG A 105 -8.84 6.06 20.68
C ARG A 105 -9.84 4.96 20.95
N ASP A 106 -11.04 5.36 21.35
CA ASP A 106 -12.21 4.49 21.24
C ASP A 106 -12.41 4.11 19.77
N SER A 107 -12.95 2.91 19.53
CA SER A 107 -13.20 2.38 18.20
C SER A 107 -13.99 3.39 17.35
N ALA A 108 -13.29 4.12 16.48
CA ALA A 108 -13.87 5.19 15.69
C ALA A 108 -14.51 4.60 14.43
N THR A 109 -15.80 4.86 14.24
CA THR A 109 -16.53 4.42 13.05
C THR A 109 -15.83 4.87 11.77
N GLY A 110 -15.49 3.91 10.90
CA GLY A 110 -14.85 4.20 9.61
C GLY A 110 -13.34 4.39 9.68
N LEU A 111 -12.67 4.05 10.78
CA LEU A 111 -11.22 3.95 10.84
C LEU A 111 -10.81 2.47 10.86
N VAL A 112 -9.87 2.06 10.01
CA VAL A 112 -9.32 0.70 10.03
C VAL A 112 -7.80 0.74 9.88
N ALA A 113 -7.08 0.17 10.83
CA ALA A 113 -5.64 0.03 10.82
C ALA A 113 -5.21 -1.33 10.26
N ILE A 114 -4.30 -1.31 9.29
CA ILE A 114 -3.70 -2.50 8.68
C ILE A 114 -2.18 -2.41 8.85
N GLY A 115 -1.55 -3.46 9.36
CA GLY A 115 -0.11 -3.41 9.54
C GLY A 115 0.50 -4.56 10.32
N THR A 116 1.79 -4.41 10.60
CA THR A 116 2.52 -5.34 11.48
C THR A 116 2.26 -4.97 12.94
N PRO A 117 1.87 -5.92 13.81
CA PRO A 117 1.66 -5.64 15.23
C PRO A 117 2.96 -5.18 15.92
N SER A 118 2.80 -4.32 16.93
CA SER A 118 3.90 -3.80 17.76
C SER A 118 3.51 -3.88 19.25
N PRO A 119 4.48 -3.84 20.19
CA PRO A 119 4.17 -3.93 21.61
C PRO A 119 3.19 -2.86 22.13
N ASP A 120 3.17 -1.68 21.50
CA ASP A 120 2.35 -0.54 21.93
C ASP A 120 1.05 -0.40 21.13
N PHE A 121 0.82 -1.24 20.10
CA PHE A 121 -0.32 -1.09 19.20
C PHE A 121 -0.61 -2.36 18.41
N ASP A 122 -1.88 -2.75 18.41
CA ASP A 122 -2.42 -3.86 17.64
C ASP A 122 -3.33 -3.35 16.50
N PRO A 123 -2.93 -3.48 15.22
CA PRO A 123 -3.79 -3.11 14.09
C PRO A 123 -5.06 -3.96 14.01
N ASP A 124 -6.16 -3.38 13.53
CA ASP A 124 -7.43 -4.09 13.30
C ASP A 124 -7.27 -5.29 12.34
N ILE A 125 -6.38 -5.16 11.35
CA ILE A 125 -5.98 -6.24 10.45
C ILE A 125 -4.47 -6.41 10.53
N GLN A 126 -4.04 -7.44 11.26
CA GLN A 126 -2.65 -7.80 11.40
C GLN A 126 -2.13 -8.50 10.13
N LEU A 127 -1.02 -8.01 9.60
CA LEU A 127 -0.30 -8.63 8.50
C LEU A 127 1.18 -8.74 8.90
N PRO A 128 1.68 -9.96 9.20
CA PRO A 128 3.10 -10.14 9.42
C PRO A 128 3.85 -9.89 8.11
N ALA A 129 4.83 -8.98 8.14
CA ALA A 129 5.70 -8.69 7.01
C ALA A 129 7.17 -8.77 7.44
N ALA A 130 8.02 -9.33 6.58
CA ALA A 130 9.45 -9.22 6.72
C ALA A 130 9.85 -7.74 6.51
N PRO A 131 10.62 -7.11 7.43
CA PRO A 131 10.94 -5.69 7.33
C PRO A 131 11.57 -5.27 6.01
N GLU A 132 12.40 -6.13 5.42
CA GLU A 132 13.11 -5.88 4.16
C GLU A 132 12.15 -5.91 2.97
N ALA A 133 11.24 -6.89 2.94
CA ALA A 133 10.23 -7.01 1.88
C ALA A 133 9.22 -5.85 1.94
N GLU A 134 8.81 -5.46 3.14
CA GLU A 134 7.95 -4.29 3.34
C GLU A 134 8.65 -3.00 2.87
N ARG A 135 9.92 -2.83 3.22
CA ARG A 135 10.69 -1.66 2.81
C ARG A 135 10.87 -1.61 1.29
N ALA A 136 11.20 -2.74 0.67
CA ALA A 136 11.33 -2.83 -0.78
C ALA A 136 10.02 -2.45 -1.48
N ALA A 137 8.87 -2.97 -1.02
CA ALA A 137 7.56 -2.67 -1.60
C ALA A 137 7.18 -1.19 -1.43
N TYR A 138 7.45 -0.63 -0.24
CA TYR A 138 7.25 0.78 0.05
C TYR A 138 8.08 1.67 -0.88
N ASP A 139 9.38 1.38 -1.03
CA ASP A 139 10.29 2.15 -1.87
C ASP A 139 9.95 1.99 -3.35
N ALA A 140 9.51 0.81 -3.80
CA ALA A 140 9.12 0.58 -5.20
C ALA A 140 7.99 1.51 -5.67
N LEU A 141 7.01 1.79 -4.82
CA LEU A 141 5.93 2.74 -5.13
C LEU A 141 6.43 4.19 -5.22
N GLU A 142 7.44 4.57 -4.41
CA GLU A 142 8.07 5.90 -4.47
C GLU A 142 8.75 6.12 -5.83
N HIS A 143 9.44 5.07 -6.31
CA HIS A 143 10.21 5.11 -7.56
C HIS A 143 9.35 4.84 -8.81
N GLY A 144 8.02 4.98 -8.70
CA GLY A 144 7.12 4.95 -9.84
C GLY A 144 6.69 3.57 -10.33
N THR A 145 6.90 2.51 -9.54
CA THR A 145 6.33 1.19 -9.85
C THR A 145 4.81 1.31 -9.94
N ALA A 146 4.23 0.76 -11.02
CA ALA A 146 2.80 0.79 -11.23
C ALA A 146 2.08 0.07 -10.07
N ILE A 147 1.00 0.68 -9.56
CA ILE A 147 0.22 0.15 -8.44
C ILE A 147 -0.21 -1.29 -8.72
N ASP A 148 -0.71 -1.60 -9.92
CA ASP A 148 -1.17 -2.95 -10.25
C ASP A 148 -0.08 -4.03 -10.13
N ALA A 149 1.19 -3.67 -10.34
CA ALA A 149 2.32 -4.59 -10.17
C ALA A 149 2.58 -4.92 -8.69
N LEU A 150 2.24 -4.01 -7.78
CA LEU A 150 2.36 -4.19 -6.33
C LEU A 150 1.12 -4.85 -5.70
N LEU A 151 -0.03 -4.81 -6.39
CA LEU A 151 -1.30 -5.36 -5.89
C LEU A 151 -1.61 -6.77 -6.37
N ASN A 152 -1.11 -7.17 -7.54
CA ASN A 152 -1.51 -8.44 -8.16
C ASN A 152 -0.37 -9.45 -8.13
N ASP A 153 -0.63 -10.56 -7.46
CA ASP A 153 0.13 -11.79 -7.66
C ASP A 153 -0.57 -12.54 -8.80
N ALA A 154 -0.14 -12.28 -10.04
CA ALA A 154 -0.58 -13.04 -11.19
C ALA A 154 0.49 -14.10 -11.48
N PRO A 155 0.41 -15.31 -10.90
CA PRO A 155 1.24 -16.41 -11.37
C PRO A 155 0.87 -16.64 -12.84
N GLU A 156 1.87 -16.64 -13.72
CA GLU A 156 1.66 -17.09 -15.09
C GLU A 156 1.15 -18.52 -14.99
N LYS A 157 -0.13 -18.71 -15.32
CA LYS A 157 -0.71 -20.04 -15.39
C LYS A 157 0.05 -20.77 -16.50
N ILE A 158 0.94 -21.68 -16.11
CA ILE A 158 1.57 -22.62 -17.05
C ILE A 158 0.43 -23.32 -17.78
N ARG A 159 0.33 -23.06 -19.08
CA ARG A 159 -0.63 -23.75 -19.94
C ARG A 159 -0.01 -25.11 -20.22
N HIS A 160 -0.43 -26.12 -19.49
CA HIS A 160 -0.25 -27.48 -19.97
C HIS A 160 -1.13 -27.62 -21.21
N ASP A 161 -0.51 -27.68 -22.38
CA ASP A 161 -1.23 -27.97 -23.62
C ASP A 161 -1.69 -29.43 -23.54
N GLU A 162 -3.01 -29.65 -23.59
CA GLU A 162 -3.56 -31.01 -23.48
C GLU A 162 -3.07 -31.92 -24.63
N ALA A 163 -2.60 -31.33 -25.74
CA ALA A 163 -1.96 -32.05 -26.83
C ALA A 163 -0.68 -32.79 -26.38
N GLU A 164 0.15 -32.15 -25.55
CA GLU A 164 1.42 -32.71 -25.04
C GLU A 164 1.15 -33.84 -24.01
N LEU A 165 0.06 -33.71 -23.25
CA LEU A 165 -0.41 -34.74 -22.31
C LEU A 165 -1.03 -35.97 -23.01
N ALA A 166 -1.58 -35.78 -24.21
CA ALA A 166 -2.10 -36.87 -25.02
C ALA A 166 -0.98 -37.66 -25.71
N GLU A 167 0.10 -37.00 -26.12
CA GLU A 167 1.25 -37.62 -26.80
C GLU A 167 2.10 -38.46 -25.83
N SER A 168 2.30 -37.99 -24.60
CA SER A 168 2.95 -38.75 -23.53
C SER A 168 2.19 -40.01 -23.09
N ARG A 169 0.85 -40.04 -23.21
CA ARG A 169 0.03 -41.25 -22.96
C ARG A 169 -0.02 -42.21 -24.14
N ARG A 170 0.27 -41.74 -25.36
CA ARG A 170 0.17 -42.54 -26.58
C ARG A 170 1.46 -43.29 -26.90
N SER A 171 2.56 -43.01 -26.21
CA SER A 171 3.81 -43.75 -26.33
C SER A 171 3.73 -45.04 -25.50
N PRO A 172 3.67 -46.24 -26.12
CA PRO A 172 3.89 -47.47 -25.38
C PRO A 172 5.37 -47.50 -24.96
N ALA A 173 5.65 -47.80 -23.68
CA ALA A 173 7.02 -47.97 -23.21
C ALA A 173 7.73 -49.02 -24.09
N PRO A 174 8.83 -48.68 -24.78
CA PRO A 174 9.62 -49.69 -25.45
C PRO A 174 10.40 -50.44 -24.37
N VAL A 175 10.10 -51.73 -24.23
CA VAL A 175 11.00 -52.66 -23.57
C VAL A 175 12.12 -52.95 -24.56
N SER A 176 13.29 -52.32 -24.43
CA SER A 176 14.59 -52.88 -24.84
C SER A 176 15.78 -52.04 -24.35
N ASP A 177 16.63 -52.73 -23.59
CA ASP A 177 18.09 -52.66 -23.42
C ASP A 177 18.90 -51.53 -24.09
N ASP A 178 19.74 -50.90 -23.25
CA ASP A 178 21.07 -50.32 -23.51
C ASP A 178 21.29 -49.55 -24.82
N SER A 179 20.96 -48.25 -24.78
CA SER A 179 21.81 -47.22 -25.36
C SER A 179 21.69 -45.94 -24.53
N ASP A 180 22.77 -45.63 -23.80
CA ASP A 180 22.95 -44.38 -23.06
C ASP A 180 23.10 -43.21 -24.04
N ASP A 181 21.98 -42.71 -24.55
CA ASP A 181 21.89 -41.37 -25.11
C ASP A 181 20.92 -40.55 -24.24
N TYR A 182 21.31 -40.39 -22.98
CA TYR A 182 20.64 -39.48 -22.04
C TYR A 182 20.99 -38.05 -22.43
N ALA A 183 20.23 -37.47 -23.35
CA ALA A 183 20.19 -36.03 -23.51
C ALA A 183 19.77 -35.43 -22.15
N PRO A 184 20.61 -34.60 -21.50
CA PRO A 184 20.26 -34.02 -20.21
C PRO A 184 18.96 -33.23 -20.39
N PRO A 185 18.00 -33.35 -19.44
CA PRO A 185 16.77 -32.58 -19.49
C PRO A 185 17.12 -31.10 -19.64
N ALA A 186 16.44 -30.42 -20.56
CA ALA A 186 16.59 -28.98 -20.73
C ALA A 186 16.44 -28.32 -19.35
N PRO A 187 17.32 -27.38 -18.97
CA PRO A 187 17.26 -26.76 -17.66
C PRO A 187 15.87 -26.17 -17.46
N GLU A 188 15.20 -26.55 -16.37
CA GLU A 188 13.95 -25.92 -15.96
C GLU A 188 14.17 -24.39 -15.98
N PRO A 189 13.25 -23.62 -16.58
CA PRO A 189 13.37 -22.17 -16.57
C PRO A 189 13.50 -21.72 -15.11
N ALA A 190 14.56 -20.96 -14.83
CA ALA A 190 14.83 -20.48 -13.48
C ALA A 190 13.55 -19.87 -12.89
N PRO A 191 13.20 -20.20 -11.64
CA PRO A 191 11.98 -19.68 -11.03
C PRO A 191 11.99 -18.17 -11.13
N ALA A 192 10.92 -17.62 -11.72
CA ALA A 192 10.76 -16.17 -11.85
C ALA A 192 10.98 -15.53 -10.47
N ALA A 193 11.77 -14.46 -10.43
CA ALA A 193 12.06 -13.78 -9.18
C ALA A 193 10.76 -13.47 -8.43
N PRO A 194 10.69 -13.72 -7.10
CA PRO A 194 9.48 -13.53 -6.33
C PRO A 194 9.00 -12.09 -6.51
N ARG A 195 7.74 -11.95 -6.97
CA ARG A 195 7.16 -10.64 -7.25
C ARG A 195 7.07 -9.83 -5.96
N LEU A 196 7.43 -8.57 -6.05
CA LEU A 196 7.35 -7.64 -4.93
C LEU A 196 5.89 -7.18 -4.76
N ILE A 197 5.24 -7.65 -3.70
CA ILE A 197 3.83 -7.34 -3.39
C ILE A 197 3.74 -6.48 -2.14
N ASP A 198 3.03 -5.35 -2.23
CA ASP A 198 2.69 -4.54 -1.06
C ASP A 198 1.44 -5.11 -0.37
N ARG A 199 1.66 -6.06 0.55
CA ARG A 199 0.58 -6.78 1.24
C ARG A 199 -0.38 -5.86 2.01
N PRO A 200 0.09 -4.86 2.82
CA PRO A 200 -0.81 -3.90 3.44
C PRO A 200 -1.67 -3.12 2.45
N LEU A 201 -1.08 -2.60 1.37
CA LEU A 201 -1.82 -1.85 0.36
C LEU A 201 -2.83 -2.75 -0.39
N GLN A 202 -2.42 -3.96 -0.77
CA GLN A 202 -3.28 -4.98 -1.36
C GLN A 202 -4.51 -5.25 -0.47
N ARG A 203 -4.30 -5.40 0.84
CA ARG A 203 -5.39 -5.67 1.77
C ARG A 203 -6.32 -4.47 1.92
N ALA A 204 -5.80 -3.24 1.94
CA ALA A 204 -6.62 -2.02 1.98
C ALA A 204 -7.56 -1.93 0.77
N VAL A 205 -7.03 -2.20 -0.42
CA VAL A 205 -7.80 -2.23 -1.68
C VAL A 205 -8.89 -3.30 -1.63
N GLN A 206 -8.55 -4.52 -1.18
CA GLN A 206 -9.51 -5.61 -1.04
C GLN A 206 -10.62 -5.29 -0.03
N LEU A 207 -10.27 -4.70 1.12
CA LEU A 207 -11.23 -4.29 2.14
C LEU A 207 -12.21 -3.26 1.58
N HIS A 208 -11.70 -2.22 0.93
CA HIS A 208 -12.55 -1.21 0.30
C HIS A 208 -13.54 -1.81 -0.71
N ARG A 209 -13.04 -2.68 -1.61
CA ARG A 209 -13.88 -3.37 -2.61
C ARG A 209 -14.93 -4.26 -1.96
N ALA A 210 -14.59 -4.94 -0.86
CA ALA A 210 -15.55 -5.73 -0.08
C ALA A 210 -16.64 -4.84 0.56
N LEU A 211 -16.26 -3.70 1.14
CA LEU A 211 -17.23 -2.75 1.71
C LEU A 211 -18.20 -2.20 0.66
N LEU A 212 -17.71 -1.90 -0.55
CA LEU A 212 -18.55 -1.52 -1.68
C LEU A 212 -19.52 -2.64 -2.07
N ALA A 213 -19.02 -3.87 -2.26
CA ALA A 213 -19.83 -5.02 -2.64
C ALA A 213 -20.93 -5.34 -1.61
N LEU A 214 -20.62 -5.15 -0.33
CA LEU A 214 -21.56 -5.32 0.79
C LEU A 214 -22.46 -4.10 1.03
N ARG A 215 -22.36 -3.06 0.20
CA ARG A 215 -23.11 -1.79 0.31
C ARG A 215 -22.97 -1.13 1.70
N LYS A 216 -21.81 -1.30 2.33
CA LYS A 216 -21.46 -0.66 3.60
C LYS A 216 -20.95 0.77 3.42
N ILE A 217 -20.49 1.08 2.20
CA ILE A 217 -20.09 2.42 1.76
C ILE A 217 -20.76 2.72 0.41
N PRO A 218 -21.02 4.00 0.08
CA PRO A 218 -21.61 4.38 -1.19
C PRO A 218 -20.66 4.09 -2.36
N ALA A 219 -21.22 3.76 -3.52
CA ALA A 219 -20.46 3.80 -4.77
C ALA A 219 -20.15 5.25 -5.17
N ALA A 220 -18.95 5.47 -5.72
CA ALA A 220 -18.46 6.79 -6.11
C ALA A 220 -19.20 7.40 -7.31
#